data_AF-A0A840HBR4-F1
#
_entry.id   AF-A0A840HBR4-F1
#
_cell.length_a   1.000
_cell.length_b   1.000
_cell.length_c   1.000
_cell.angle_alpha   90.00
_cell.angle_beta   90.00
_cell.angle_gamma   90.00
#
_symmetry.space_group_name_H-M   'P 1'
#
loop_
_entity.id
_entity.type
_entity.pdbx_description
1 polymer ?
#
loop_
_entity_poly.entity_id
_entity_poly.type
_entity_poly.pdbx_seq_one_letter_code
_entity_poly.pdbx_strand_id
1 'polypeptide(L)'
;MARVVGMGLIKNEHSVWCVRQKVPKRLEEAVARVQGSTKARQPWLKRSLRTKDEKRAKVLAKPVMMEFDRILAQAEALLVEQPVRTFLTEAEIKTISDYFYAHELGVDEELREEGIGSDEVFADVHRQLTEAGVEFATPFEVPQTTSGLSDRMMHKIEEDTSTVLPALKEALARGKVDFIRYEVNELLQVFRINLDPHCPDFRKLALAVMRAEVRALEAVQARHRGEPIESPKLVEPSAALNVSSSGSGLRAAYEGSRRARIGRKAVHTRKRGKLLLPGLIPAEIIEAPLVQRS
;
A
#
# COMPACT_ATOMS: atom_id res chain seq x y z
N MET A 1 -39.80 -3.35 9.99
CA MET A 1 -39.31 -3.70 8.64
C MET A 1 -38.70 -2.47 7.98
N ALA A 2 -37.40 -2.48 7.66
CA ALA A 2 -36.72 -1.31 7.08
C ALA A 2 -36.97 -1.24 5.57
N ARG A 3 -37.66 -0.18 5.11
CA ARG A 3 -37.93 0.10 3.70
C ARG A 3 -36.64 0.65 3.07
N VAL A 4 -36.07 -0.09 2.11
CA VAL A 4 -34.91 0.37 1.34
C VAL A 4 -35.40 1.36 0.28
N VAL A 5 -34.95 2.59 0.37
CA VAL A 5 -35.13 3.60 -0.70
C VAL A 5 -33.78 3.70 -1.43
N GLY A 6 -33.80 3.86 -2.76
CA GLY A 6 -32.61 3.77 -3.62
C GLY A 6 -31.34 4.46 -3.08
N MET A 7 -30.17 3.90 -3.42
CA MET A 7 -28.82 4.19 -2.84
C MET A 7 -28.59 3.68 -1.41
N GLY A 8 -29.19 2.54 -1.04
CA GLY A 8 -28.89 1.89 0.26
C GLY A 8 -29.36 2.69 1.48
N LEU A 9 -30.24 3.68 1.31
CA LEU A 9 -30.78 4.49 2.40
C LEU A 9 -31.83 3.70 3.19
N ILE A 10 -31.65 3.68 4.52
CA ILE A 10 -32.56 3.04 5.48
C ILE A 10 -32.82 3.98 6.65
N LYS A 11 -34.01 3.92 7.25
CA LYS A 11 -34.28 4.57 8.55
C LYS A 11 -33.98 3.62 9.70
N ASN A 12 -33.38 4.13 10.77
CA ASN A 12 -33.29 3.42 12.04
C ASN A 12 -34.57 3.63 12.89
N GLU A 13 -34.60 3.02 14.08
CA GLU A 13 -35.73 3.09 15.02
C GLU A 13 -36.04 4.54 15.47
N HIS A 14 -35.03 5.42 15.49
CA HIS A 14 -35.17 6.84 15.82
C HIS A 14 -35.53 7.74 14.62
N SER A 15 -35.95 7.15 13.49
CA SER A 15 -36.28 7.85 12.23
C SER A 15 -35.12 8.64 11.61
N VAL A 16 -33.88 8.34 11.99
CA VAL A 16 -32.66 8.91 11.39
C VAL A 16 -32.23 8.07 10.19
N TRP A 17 -31.88 8.74 9.10
CA TRP A 17 -31.38 8.10 7.88
C TRP A 17 -29.97 7.56 8.06
N CYS A 18 -29.74 6.36 7.57
CA CYS A 18 -28.45 5.67 7.49
C CYS A 18 -28.23 5.20 6.06
N VAL A 19 -26.97 5.13 5.65
CA VAL A 19 -26.56 4.43 4.42
C VAL A 19 -26.12 3.03 4.80
N ARG A 20 -26.54 2.03 4.03
CA ARG A 20 -26.14 0.65 4.19
C ARG A 20 -25.83 0.02 2.83
N GLN A 21 -24.64 -0.57 2.71
CA GLN A 21 -24.20 -1.33 1.54
C GLN A 21 -23.84 -2.76 1.95
N LYS A 22 -24.27 -3.73 1.14
CA LYS A 22 -23.92 -5.14 1.36
C LYS A 22 -22.51 -5.38 0.87
N VAL A 23 -21.69 -6.03 1.69
CA VAL A 23 -20.34 -6.45 1.30
C VAL A 23 -20.46 -7.78 0.52
N PRO A 24 -19.80 -7.93 -0.64
CA PRO A 24 -19.71 -9.22 -1.32
C PRO A 24 -19.10 -10.28 -0.41
N LYS A 25 -19.67 -11.49 -0.36
CA LYS A 25 -19.23 -12.58 0.56
C LYS A 25 -17.72 -12.82 0.56
N ARG A 26 -17.11 -12.77 -0.63
CA ARG A 26 -15.65 -12.97 -0.81
C ARG A 26 -14.80 -11.92 -0.08
N LEU A 27 -15.34 -10.72 0.13
CA LEU A 27 -14.63 -9.56 0.71
C LEU A 27 -14.92 -9.36 2.21
N GLU A 28 -15.83 -10.10 2.82
CA GLU A 28 -16.28 -9.83 4.19
C GLU A 28 -15.14 -9.90 5.23
N GLU A 29 -14.21 -10.84 5.06
CA GLU A 29 -13.02 -10.97 5.92
C GLU A 29 -12.01 -9.85 5.67
N ALA A 30 -11.72 -9.57 4.40
CA ALA A 30 -10.80 -8.50 4.01
C ALA A 30 -11.31 -7.11 4.45
N VAL A 31 -12.61 -6.83 4.31
CA VAL A 31 -13.23 -5.59 4.79
C VAL A 31 -13.15 -5.48 6.30
N ALA A 32 -13.32 -6.58 7.05
CA ALA A 32 -13.19 -6.56 8.50
C ALA A 32 -11.77 -6.16 8.94
N ARG A 33 -10.74 -6.68 8.25
CA ARG A 33 -9.33 -6.30 8.45
C ARG A 33 -9.09 -4.82 8.14
N VAL A 34 -9.56 -4.36 6.97
CA VAL A 34 -9.41 -2.95 6.54
C VAL A 34 -10.06 -1.97 7.54
N GLN A 35 -11.19 -2.34 8.15
CA GLN A 35 -11.87 -1.50 9.14
C GLN A 35 -11.32 -1.64 10.56
N GLY A 36 -10.33 -2.49 10.81
CA GLY A 36 -9.83 -2.79 12.16
C GLY A 36 -10.92 -3.37 13.08
N SER A 37 -11.91 -4.07 12.51
CA SER A 37 -13.04 -4.61 13.27
C SER A 37 -12.60 -5.83 14.08
N THR A 38 -13.09 -5.95 15.32
CA THR A 38 -12.88 -7.15 16.15
C THR A 38 -13.62 -8.38 15.64
N LYS A 39 -14.49 -8.22 14.65
CA LYS A 39 -15.27 -9.31 14.05
C LYS A 39 -14.48 -9.97 12.93
N ALA A 40 -14.56 -11.30 12.84
CA ALA A 40 -13.91 -12.06 11.77
C ALA A 40 -14.42 -11.70 10.35
N ARG A 41 -15.67 -11.23 10.23
CA ARG A 41 -16.33 -10.90 8.95
C ARG A 41 -17.22 -9.67 9.09
N GLN A 42 -17.23 -8.85 8.05
CA GLN A 42 -18.07 -7.66 7.94
C GLN A 42 -19.05 -7.79 6.76
N PRO A 43 -20.28 -8.29 6.96
CA PRO A 43 -21.25 -8.51 5.89
C PRO A 43 -21.94 -7.22 5.39
N TRP A 44 -21.88 -6.14 6.17
CA TRP A 44 -22.55 -4.87 5.85
C TRP A 44 -21.71 -3.68 6.26
N LEU A 45 -21.57 -2.70 5.36
CA LEU A 45 -21.12 -1.36 5.72
C LEU A 45 -22.36 -0.53 6.07
N LYS A 46 -22.35 0.13 7.23
CA LYS A 46 -23.48 0.94 7.70
C LYS A 46 -22.97 2.19 8.40
N ARG A 47 -23.48 3.36 8.01
CA ARG A 47 -23.15 4.65 8.63
C ARG A 47 -24.41 5.50 8.80
N SER A 48 -24.55 6.14 9.97
CA SER A 48 -25.65 7.07 10.23
C SER A 48 -25.36 8.43 9.59
N LEU A 49 -26.35 9.01 8.92
CA LEU A 49 -26.26 10.35 8.33
C LEU A 49 -26.66 11.47 9.30
N ARG A 50 -27.09 11.11 10.53
CA ARG A 50 -27.50 12.05 11.60
C ARG A 50 -28.56 13.07 11.15
N THR A 51 -29.39 12.72 10.16
CA THR A 51 -30.50 13.57 9.68
C THR A 51 -31.80 12.77 9.57
N LYS A 52 -32.94 13.42 9.85
CA LYS A 52 -34.29 12.87 9.61
C LYS A 52 -34.87 13.33 8.25
N ASP A 53 -34.30 14.38 7.66
CA ASP A 53 -34.69 14.90 6.34
C ASP A 53 -34.13 14.02 5.22
N GLU A 54 -35.04 13.52 4.38
CA GLU A 54 -34.73 12.66 3.23
C GLU A 54 -33.94 13.38 2.14
N LYS A 55 -34.25 14.66 1.85
CA LYS A 55 -33.55 15.41 0.80
C LYS A 55 -32.09 15.60 1.18
N ARG A 56 -31.84 16.02 2.43
CA ARG A 56 -30.49 16.12 2.99
C ARG A 56 -29.79 14.76 3.07
N ALA A 57 -30.51 13.69 3.42
CA ALA A 57 -29.95 12.35 3.44
C ALA A 57 -29.43 11.89 2.07
N LYS A 58 -30.15 12.16 0.98
CA LYS A 58 -29.70 11.82 -0.39
C LYS A 58 -28.41 12.55 -0.80
N VAL A 59 -28.22 13.79 -0.35
CA VAL A 59 -26.98 14.54 -0.59
C VAL A 59 -25.82 13.94 0.22
N LEU A 60 -26.03 13.70 1.52
CA LEU A 60 -25.01 13.15 2.43
C LEU A 60 -24.66 11.69 2.14
N ALA A 61 -25.55 10.93 1.49
CA ALA A 61 -25.30 9.54 1.17
C ALA A 61 -24.16 9.35 0.16
N LYS A 62 -23.98 10.30 -0.77
CA LYS A 62 -22.98 10.20 -1.85
C LYS A 62 -21.54 10.10 -1.33
N PRO A 63 -21.03 11.01 -0.48
CA PRO A 63 -19.68 10.88 0.05
C PRO A 63 -19.50 9.61 0.88
N VAL A 64 -20.51 9.20 1.66
CA VAL A 64 -20.46 7.95 2.44
C VAL A 64 -20.39 6.71 1.54
N MET A 65 -21.12 6.70 0.42
CA MET A 65 -21.02 5.63 -0.57
C MET A 65 -19.65 5.59 -1.24
N MET A 66 -19.04 6.73 -1.54
CA MET A 66 -17.67 6.78 -2.06
C MET A 66 -16.66 6.22 -1.06
N GLU A 67 -16.84 6.49 0.25
CA GLU A 67 -16.02 5.86 1.30
C GLU A 67 -16.19 4.34 1.32
N PHE A 68 -17.42 3.85 1.20
CA PHE A 68 -17.68 2.41 1.13
C PHE A 68 -17.03 1.77 -0.10
N ASP A 69 -17.11 2.42 -1.26
CA ASP A 69 -16.46 1.94 -2.48
C ASP A 69 -14.93 1.94 -2.33
N ARG A 70 -14.34 2.91 -1.62
CA ARG A 70 -12.89 2.89 -1.29
C ARG A 70 -12.53 1.71 -0.39
N ILE A 71 -13.32 1.44 0.65
CA ILE A 71 -13.10 0.29 1.56
C ILE A 71 -13.20 -1.02 0.79
N LEU A 72 -14.19 -1.14 -0.10
CA LEU A 72 -14.35 -2.33 -0.95
C LEU A 72 -13.17 -2.49 -1.92
N ALA A 73 -12.70 -1.40 -2.54
CA ALA A 73 -11.54 -1.44 -3.42
C ALA A 73 -10.25 -1.83 -2.68
N GLN A 74 -10.06 -1.36 -1.44
CA GLN A 74 -8.94 -1.79 -0.59
C GLN A 74 -9.04 -3.27 -0.23
N ALA A 75 -10.22 -3.74 0.15
CA ALA A 75 -10.45 -5.16 0.44
C ALA A 75 -10.28 -6.04 -0.80
N GLU A 76 -10.68 -5.57 -1.99
CA GLU A 76 -10.44 -6.27 -3.25
C GLU A 76 -8.94 -6.36 -3.55
N ALA A 77 -8.20 -5.27 -3.35
CA ALA A 77 -6.76 -5.26 -3.55
C ALA A 77 -6.02 -6.27 -2.64
N LEU A 78 -6.53 -6.53 -1.43
CA LEU A 78 -5.99 -7.58 -0.56
C LEU A 78 -6.23 -9.00 -1.08
N LEU A 79 -7.24 -9.20 -1.93
CA LEU A 79 -7.58 -10.51 -2.49
C LEU A 79 -7.08 -10.73 -3.92
N VAL A 80 -6.53 -9.70 -4.57
CA VAL A 80 -5.87 -9.88 -5.87
C VAL A 80 -4.60 -10.68 -5.60
N GLU A 81 -4.62 -11.96 -5.96
CA GLU A 81 -3.42 -12.79 -6.03
C GLU A 81 -2.43 -12.10 -6.97
N GLN A 82 -1.38 -11.56 -6.38
CA GLN A 82 -0.28 -11.04 -7.16
C GLN A 82 0.60 -12.22 -7.59
N PRO A 83 0.98 -12.28 -8.87
CA PRO A 83 1.89 -13.33 -9.31
C PRO A 83 3.17 -13.24 -8.49
N VAL A 84 3.63 -14.40 -8.00
CA VAL A 84 4.91 -14.48 -7.31
C VAL A 84 6.00 -14.06 -8.30
N ARG A 85 6.70 -12.98 -7.96
CA ARG A 85 7.84 -12.47 -8.70
C ARG A 85 9.11 -13.09 -8.14
N THR A 86 10.07 -13.37 -9.01
CA THR A 86 11.40 -13.86 -8.64
C THR A 86 12.50 -12.83 -8.86
N PHE A 87 12.14 -11.64 -9.34
CA PHE A 87 13.08 -10.56 -9.61
C PHE A 87 12.47 -9.16 -9.37
N LEU A 88 13.36 -8.23 -9.03
CA LEU A 88 13.12 -6.79 -8.94
C LEU A 88 14.16 -6.05 -9.80
N THR A 89 13.75 -4.94 -10.39
CA THR A 89 14.70 -4.02 -11.02
C THR A 89 15.46 -3.24 -9.94
N GLU A 90 16.69 -2.82 -10.24
CA GLU A 90 17.47 -1.95 -9.34
C GLU A 90 16.74 -0.62 -9.04
N ALA A 91 15.95 -0.12 -9.99
CA ALA A 91 15.12 1.06 -9.80
C ALA A 91 13.99 0.82 -8.79
N GLU A 92 13.33 -0.35 -8.83
CA GLU A 92 12.33 -0.72 -7.82
C GLU A 92 12.97 -0.86 -6.43
N ILE A 93 14.10 -1.56 -6.33
CA ILE A 93 14.83 -1.71 -5.06
C ILE A 93 15.19 -0.34 -4.48
N LYS A 94 15.76 0.55 -5.30
CA LYS A 94 16.09 1.91 -4.88
C LYS A 94 14.85 2.67 -4.41
N THR A 95 13.77 2.62 -5.17
CA THR A 95 12.51 3.30 -4.84
C THR A 95 11.95 2.84 -3.49
N ILE A 96 11.93 1.53 -3.24
CA ILE A 96 11.45 0.97 -1.98
C ILE A 96 12.36 1.40 -0.82
N SER A 97 13.68 1.33 -0.99
CA SER A 97 14.63 1.74 0.06
C SER A 97 14.60 3.25 0.35
N ASP A 98 14.38 4.09 -0.67
CA ASP A 98 14.27 5.54 -0.51
C ASP A 98 12.93 5.91 0.16
N TYR A 99 11.85 5.20 -0.19
CA TYR A 99 10.56 5.34 0.50
C TYR A 99 10.70 5.01 1.98
N PHE A 100 11.37 3.89 2.33
CA PHE A 100 11.61 3.52 3.72
C PHE A 100 12.38 4.62 4.48
N TYR A 101 13.49 5.10 3.93
CA TYR A 101 14.26 6.19 4.55
C TYR A 101 13.41 7.46 4.76
N ALA A 102 12.64 7.87 3.75
CA ALA A 102 11.76 9.03 3.85
C ALA A 102 10.62 8.82 4.85
N HIS A 103 10.10 7.60 4.97
CA HIS A 103 9.07 7.22 5.93
C HIS A 103 9.59 7.35 7.36
N GLU A 104 10.74 6.74 7.67
CA GLU A 104 11.32 6.80 9.01
C GLU A 104 11.61 8.24 9.45
N LEU A 105 12.18 9.07 8.56
CA LEU A 105 12.40 10.48 8.88
C LEU A 105 11.11 11.29 8.99
N GLY A 106 10.08 10.93 8.22
CA GLY A 106 8.76 11.57 8.31
C GLY A 106 8.07 11.27 9.64
N VAL A 107 8.11 10.02 10.11
CA VAL A 107 7.58 9.62 11.42
C VAL A 107 8.31 10.33 12.55
N ASP A 108 9.64 10.43 12.46
CA ASP A 108 10.47 11.15 13.42
C ASP A 108 10.18 12.66 13.47
N GLU A 109 9.90 13.27 12.32
CA GLU A 109 9.48 14.67 12.18
C GLU A 109 8.09 14.89 12.78
N GLU A 110 7.10 14.07 12.40
CA GLU A 110 5.73 14.13 12.91
C GLU A 110 5.73 14.03 14.44
N LEU A 111 6.53 13.12 15.00
CA LEU A 111 6.71 12.98 16.43
C LEU A 111 7.22 14.27 17.10
N ARG A 112 8.16 14.98 16.46
CA ARG A 112 8.74 16.24 16.97
C ARG A 112 7.79 17.42 16.80
N GLU A 113 7.07 17.47 15.69
CA GLU A 113 6.08 18.51 15.41
C GLU A 113 4.88 18.40 16.38
N GLU A 114 4.37 17.19 16.60
CA GLU A 114 3.28 16.93 17.55
C GLU A 114 3.74 17.14 19.00
N GLY A 115 4.96 16.72 19.34
CA GLY A 115 5.57 16.91 20.66
C GLY A 115 4.99 16.04 21.79
N ILE A 116 3.91 15.30 21.54
CA ILE A 116 3.20 14.51 22.57
C ILE A 116 3.67 13.05 22.58
N GLY A 117 3.80 12.44 21.40
CA GLY A 117 4.25 11.05 21.27
C GLY A 117 3.51 10.08 22.20
N SER A 118 4.25 9.43 23.10
CA SER A 118 3.70 8.46 24.05
C SER A 118 3.47 9.01 25.46
N ASP A 119 3.45 10.34 25.63
CA ASP A 119 3.28 11.01 26.92
C ASP A 119 1.86 10.93 27.48
N GLU A 120 0.83 10.98 26.63
CA GLU A 120 -0.56 10.77 27.08
C GLU A 120 -0.74 9.40 27.73
N VAL A 121 -0.22 8.35 27.10
CA VAL A 121 -0.29 6.98 27.63
C VAL A 121 0.44 6.87 28.97
N PHE A 122 1.58 7.55 29.12
CA PHE A 122 2.32 7.56 30.38
C PHE A 122 1.60 8.32 31.49
N ALA A 123 1.04 9.49 31.18
CA ALA A 123 0.23 10.24 32.13
C ALA A 123 -1.00 9.43 32.58
N ASP A 124 -1.64 8.72 31.65
CA ASP A 124 -2.77 7.85 31.95
C ASP A 124 -2.39 6.65 32.83
N VAL A 125 -1.28 5.97 32.53
CA VAL A 125 -0.79 4.86 33.35
C VAL A 125 -0.35 5.35 34.72
N HIS A 126 0.36 6.47 34.80
CA HIS A 126 0.77 7.09 36.07
C HIS A 126 -0.46 7.40 36.94
N ARG A 127 -1.52 7.99 36.36
CA ARG A 127 -2.77 8.27 37.05
C ARG A 127 -3.43 6.99 37.56
N GLN A 128 -3.58 5.97 36.72
CA GLN A 128 -4.20 4.70 37.09
C GLN A 128 -3.48 4.00 38.24
N LEU A 129 -2.14 3.95 38.21
CA LEU A 129 -1.34 3.35 39.29
C LEU A 129 -1.45 4.13 40.59
N THR A 130 -1.44 5.47 40.51
CA THR A 130 -1.63 6.35 41.67
C THR A 130 -3.00 6.18 42.31
N GLU A 131 -4.08 6.15 41.50
CA GLU A 131 -5.45 5.94 41.96
C GLU A 131 -5.66 4.55 42.55
N ALA A 132 -4.96 3.53 42.04
CA ALA A 132 -4.96 2.18 42.56
C ALA A 132 -4.12 2.02 43.84
N GLY A 133 -3.38 3.05 44.27
CA GLY A 133 -2.47 2.98 45.42
C GLY A 133 -1.29 2.03 45.22
N VAL A 134 -0.92 1.75 43.97
CA VAL A 134 0.24 0.91 43.63
C VAL A 134 1.49 1.75 43.78
N GLU A 135 2.45 1.30 44.57
CA GLU A 135 3.77 1.94 44.65
C GLU A 135 4.57 1.68 43.37
N PHE A 136 5.07 2.74 42.75
CA PHE A 136 5.98 2.68 41.59
C PHE A 136 7.00 3.81 41.67
N ALA A 137 8.12 3.64 40.98
CA ALA A 137 9.15 4.66 40.84
C ALA A 137 9.41 4.90 39.36
N THR A 138 9.52 6.17 38.98
CA THR A 138 9.89 6.62 37.63
C THR A 138 10.91 7.74 37.76
N PRO A 139 11.98 7.75 36.95
CA PRO A 139 12.92 8.87 36.91
C PRO A 139 12.35 10.07 36.15
N PHE A 140 11.22 9.91 35.45
CA PHE A 140 10.60 10.94 34.64
C PHE A 140 9.39 11.55 35.34
N GLU A 141 9.29 12.87 35.26
CA GLU A 141 8.09 13.61 35.65
C GLU A 141 6.96 13.38 34.64
N VAL A 142 5.72 13.49 35.09
CA VAL A 142 4.56 13.46 34.18
C VAL A 142 4.56 14.75 33.35
N PRO A 143 4.67 14.64 32.01
CA PRO A 143 4.79 15.81 31.15
C PRO A 143 3.57 16.73 31.29
N GLN A 144 3.84 18.03 31.49
CA GLN A 144 2.85 19.10 31.41
C GLN A 144 3.00 19.93 30.13
N THR A 145 3.99 19.59 29.29
CA THR A 145 4.38 20.37 28.13
C THR A 145 3.29 20.34 27.07
N THR A 146 2.94 21.53 26.56
CA THR A 146 2.00 21.71 25.46
C THR A 146 2.69 21.77 24.09
N SER A 147 4.03 21.71 24.06
CA SER A 147 4.84 21.84 22.85
C SER A 147 6.23 21.24 23.05
N GLY A 148 6.71 20.51 22.03
CA GLY A 148 8.03 19.85 22.01
C GLY A 148 8.10 18.54 22.80
N LEU A 149 9.09 17.71 22.46
CA LEU A 149 9.32 16.41 23.12
C LEU A 149 9.74 16.58 24.58
N SER A 150 9.12 15.80 25.47
CA SER A 150 9.53 15.72 26.88
C SER A 150 10.86 14.99 27.05
N ASP A 151 11.50 15.16 28.22
CA ASP A 151 12.74 14.44 28.59
C ASP A 151 12.58 12.92 28.49
N ARG A 152 11.39 12.40 28.81
CA ARG A 152 11.06 10.98 28.67
C ARG A 152 11.07 10.54 27.21
N MET A 153 10.43 11.31 26.34
CA MET A 153 10.39 11.02 24.90
C MET A 153 11.79 11.13 24.28
N MET A 154 12.57 12.12 24.69
CA MET A 154 13.97 12.27 24.30
C MET A 154 14.79 11.05 24.73
N HIS A 155 14.68 10.64 26.00
CA HIS A 155 15.35 9.44 26.49
C HIS A 155 14.96 8.19 25.71
N LYS A 156 13.66 8.01 25.41
CA LYS A 156 13.17 6.85 24.66
C LYS A 156 13.80 6.77 23.26
N ILE A 157 13.86 7.88 22.53
CA ILE A 157 14.48 7.92 21.19
C ILE A 157 15.97 7.52 21.27
N GLU A 158 16.69 8.03 22.27
CA GLU A 158 18.10 7.69 22.48
C GLU A 158 18.29 6.22 22.86
N GLU A 159 17.47 5.69 23.76
CA GLU A 159 17.49 4.28 24.18
C GLU A 159 17.21 3.34 23.00
N ASP A 160 16.15 3.60 22.25
CA ASP A 160 15.76 2.82 21.08
C ASP A 160 16.89 2.85 20.04
N THR A 161 17.41 4.03 19.72
CA THR A 161 18.43 4.17 18.67
C THR A 161 19.79 3.60 19.09
N SER A 162 20.21 3.81 20.34
CA SER A 162 21.48 3.28 20.87
C SER A 162 21.48 1.75 20.95
N THR A 163 20.30 1.13 21.07
CA THR A 163 20.15 -0.32 21.05
C THR A 163 20.11 -0.88 19.62
N VAL A 164 19.27 -0.32 18.75
CA VAL A 164 19.00 -0.88 17.42
C VAL A 164 20.16 -0.61 16.45
N LEU A 165 20.71 0.61 16.42
CA LEU A 165 21.69 1.01 15.41
C LEU A 165 22.97 0.15 15.41
N PRO A 166 23.61 -0.15 16.56
CA PRO A 166 24.79 -1.02 16.57
C PRO A 166 24.48 -2.44 16.10
N ALA A 167 23.36 -3.02 16.55
CA ALA A 167 22.94 -4.37 16.17
C ALA A 167 22.64 -4.46 14.66
N LEU A 168 21.97 -3.45 14.10
CA LEU A 168 21.70 -3.34 12.68
C LEU A 168 22.99 -3.20 11.86
N LYS A 169 23.95 -2.37 12.29
CA LYS A 169 25.26 -2.23 11.62
C LYS A 169 26.03 -3.54 11.63
N GLU A 170 26.02 -4.26 12.75
CA GLU A 170 26.65 -5.58 12.86
C GLU A 170 25.98 -6.62 11.94
N ALA A 171 24.64 -6.63 11.89
CA ALA A 171 23.89 -7.50 10.98
C ALA A 171 24.18 -7.17 9.52
N LEU A 172 24.22 -5.88 9.16
CA LEU A 172 24.53 -5.39 7.82
C LEU A 172 25.95 -5.81 7.39
N ALA A 173 26.94 -5.63 8.26
CA ALA A 173 28.33 -6.03 8.00
C ALA A 173 28.47 -7.53 7.72
N ARG A 174 27.62 -8.37 8.34
CA ARG A 174 27.58 -9.83 8.11
C ARG A 174 26.63 -10.25 7.00
N GLY A 175 25.83 -9.32 6.45
CA GLY A 175 24.77 -9.61 5.50
C GLY A 175 23.65 -10.50 6.06
N LYS A 176 23.38 -10.42 7.37
CA LYS A 176 22.30 -11.16 8.07
C LYS A 176 20.95 -10.48 7.82
N VAL A 177 20.36 -10.75 6.65
CA VAL A 177 19.12 -10.11 6.18
C VAL A 177 17.87 -10.49 7.00
N ASP A 178 17.92 -11.54 7.80
CA ASP A 178 16.81 -11.89 8.71
C ASP A 178 16.52 -10.79 9.74
N PHE A 179 17.50 -9.93 10.03
CA PHE A 179 17.36 -8.80 10.95
C PHE A 179 16.28 -7.80 10.49
N ILE A 180 16.11 -7.62 9.17
CA ILE A 180 15.22 -6.61 8.57
C ILE A 180 13.96 -7.22 7.92
N ARG A 181 13.72 -8.51 8.19
CA ARG A 181 12.76 -9.29 7.40
C ARG A 181 11.33 -8.78 7.58
N TYR A 182 11.01 -8.27 8.77
CA TYR A 182 9.69 -7.72 9.06
C TYR A 182 9.41 -6.48 8.20
N GLU A 183 10.35 -5.54 8.19
CA GLU A 183 10.28 -4.27 7.45
C GLU A 183 10.22 -4.50 5.95
N VAL A 184 11.02 -5.45 5.42
CA VAL A 184 10.97 -5.83 4.01
C VAL A 184 9.59 -6.38 3.63
N ASN A 185 8.99 -7.22 4.47
CA ASN A 185 7.66 -7.77 4.20
C ASN A 185 6.56 -6.71 4.24
N GLU A 186 6.64 -5.76 5.19
CA GLU A 186 5.71 -4.63 5.25
C GLU A 186 5.85 -3.73 4.02
N LEU A 187 7.08 -3.44 3.60
CA LEU A 187 7.34 -2.67 2.37
C LEU A 187 6.80 -3.39 1.12
N LEU A 188 7.02 -4.70 0.99
CA LEU A 188 6.47 -5.48 -0.12
C LEU A 188 4.93 -5.43 -0.15
N GLN A 189 4.27 -5.41 1.01
CA GLN A 189 2.83 -5.20 1.10
C GLN A 189 2.41 -3.79 0.67
N VAL A 190 3.10 -2.75 1.16
CA VAL A 190 2.86 -1.34 0.80
C VAL A 190 2.98 -1.12 -0.70
N PHE A 191 4.02 -1.69 -1.32
CA PHE A 191 4.27 -1.60 -2.75
C PHE A 191 3.44 -2.58 -3.58
N ARG A 192 2.67 -3.46 -2.93
CA ARG A 192 1.87 -4.49 -3.60
C ARG A 192 2.76 -5.32 -4.53
N ILE A 193 3.80 -5.91 -3.96
CA ILE A 193 4.73 -6.83 -4.62
C ILE A 193 4.76 -8.15 -3.85
N ASN A 194 4.37 -9.23 -4.52
CA ASN A 194 4.56 -10.59 -4.01
C ASN A 194 5.91 -11.14 -4.49
N LEU A 195 6.99 -10.89 -3.74
CA LEU A 195 8.33 -11.36 -4.07
C LEU A 195 8.63 -12.68 -3.35
N ASP A 196 9.18 -13.67 -4.08
CA ASP A 196 9.65 -14.92 -3.50
C ASP A 196 10.76 -14.65 -2.46
N PRO A 197 10.59 -15.01 -1.17
CA PRO A 197 11.60 -14.80 -0.13
C PRO A 197 12.92 -15.52 -0.37
N HIS A 198 12.92 -16.55 -1.23
CA HIS A 198 14.11 -17.34 -1.55
C HIS A 198 14.84 -16.83 -2.81
N CYS A 199 14.31 -15.82 -3.51
CA CYS A 199 14.96 -15.30 -4.69
C CYS A 199 16.17 -14.40 -4.34
N PRO A 200 17.18 -14.30 -5.21
CA PRO A 200 18.35 -13.45 -4.97
C PRO A 200 18.01 -11.97 -4.75
N ASP A 201 16.97 -11.46 -5.40
CA ASP A 201 16.58 -10.05 -5.30
C ASP A 201 15.89 -9.70 -3.98
N PHE A 202 15.29 -10.67 -3.27
CA PHE A 202 14.83 -10.46 -1.89
C PHE A 202 16.01 -10.07 -0.99
N ARG A 203 17.14 -10.78 -1.12
CA ARG A 203 18.36 -10.47 -0.38
C ARG A 203 18.91 -9.09 -0.75
N LYS A 204 18.89 -8.71 -2.04
CA LYS A 204 19.34 -7.38 -2.47
C LYS A 204 18.46 -6.28 -1.89
N LEU A 205 17.14 -6.45 -1.93
CA LEU A 205 16.18 -5.52 -1.34
C LEU A 205 16.43 -5.38 0.16
N ALA A 206 16.55 -6.50 0.89
CA ALA A 206 16.81 -6.48 2.32
C ALA A 206 18.10 -5.71 2.66
N LEU A 207 19.20 -5.95 1.94
CA LEU A 207 20.43 -5.18 2.15
C LEU A 207 20.29 -3.69 1.82
N ALA A 208 19.47 -3.33 0.84
CA ALA A 208 19.18 -1.93 0.53
C ALA A 208 18.35 -1.26 1.64
N VAL A 209 17.35 -1.95 2.18
CA VAL A 209 16.54 -1.48 3.31
C VAL A 209 17.38 -1.35 4.57
N MET A 210 18.24 -2.32 4.91
CA MET A 210 19.16 -2.19 6.05
C MET A 210 20.07 -0.95 5.94
N ARG A 211 20.59 -0.66 4.74
CA ARG A 211 21.37 0.58 4.52
C ARG A 211 20.52 1.84 4.68
N ALA A 212 19.27 1.79 4.25
CA ALA A 212 18.34 2.90 4.43
C ALA A 212 18.02 3.15 5.91
N GLU A 213 17.79 2.08 6.67
CA GLU A 213 17.52 2.16 8.12
C GLU A 213 18.73 2.65 8.91
N VAL A 214 19.95 2.16 8.60
CA VAL A 214 21.18 2.71 9.22
C VAL A 214 21.27 4.21 9.00
N ARG A 215 21.03 4.69 7.77
CA ARG A 215 21.04 6.12 7.46
C ARG A 215 19.93 6.87 8.21
N ALA A 216 18.74 6.29 8.31
CA ALA A 216 17.61 6.90 9.02
C ALA A 216 17.93 7.07 10.51
N LEU A 217 18.39 6.00 11.18
CA LEU A 217 18.74 6.04 12.60
C LEU A 217 19.93 6.99 12.89
N GLU A 218 20.92 7.06 12.00
CA GLU A 218 21.99 8.05 12.11
C GLU A 218 21.47 9.49 12.00
N ALA A 219 20.54 9.74 11.08
CA ALA A 219 19.88 11.04 10.92
C ALA A 219 18.98 11.38 12.13
N VAL A 220 18.27 10.40 12.69
CA VAL A 220 17.49 10.56 13.93
C VAL A 220 18.40 10.94 15.10
N GLN A 221 19.56 10.27 15.27
CA GLN A 221 20.54 10.67 16.28
C GLN A 221 21.09 12.08 16.04
N ALA A 222 21.37 12.44 14.79
CA ALA A 222 21.81 13.79 14.45
C ALA A 222 20.77 14.84 14.85
N ARG A 223 19.49 14.63 14.51
CA ARG A 223 18.37 15.49 14.96
C ARG A 223 18.25 15.53 16.48
N HIS A 224 18.42 14.39 17.14
CA HIS A 224 18.37 14.28 18.59
C HIS A 224 19.46 15.15 19.26
N ARG A 225 20.61 15.30 18.60
CA ARG A 225 21.69 16.23 19.00
C ARG A 225 21.50 17.67 18.53
N GLY A 226 20.38 18.00 17.89
CA GLY A 226 20.05 19.34 17.40
C GLY A 226 20.57 19.66 15.99
N GLU A 227 21.04 18.69 15.22
CA GLU A 227 21.43 18.92 13.84
C GLU A 227 20.20 19.07 12.92
N PRO A 228 20.15 20.08 12.03
CA PRO A 228 19.00 20.34 11.18
C PRO A 228 18.99 19.41 9.96
N ILE A 229 18.49 18.18 10.13
CA ILE A 229 18.34 17.19 9.05
C ILE A 229 16.93 17.24 8.47
N GLU A 230 16.81 17.62 7.20
CA GLU A 230 15.51 17.69 6.51
C GLU A 230 14.92 16.30 6.22
N SER A 231 13.60 16.18 6.37
CA SER A 231 12.83 15.01 5.96
C SER A 231 12.60 15.00 4.45
N PRO A 232 13.02 13.95 3.72
CA PRO A 232 12.69 13.83 2.30
C PRO A 232 11.17 13.71 2.08
N LYS A 233 10.68 14.22 0.95
CA LYS A 233 9.26 14.09 0.60
C LYS A 233 8.91 12.63 0.29
N LEU A 234 7.92 12.10 0.99
CA LEU A 234 7.34 10.80 0.70
C LEU A 234 6.66 10.80 -0.67
N VAL A 235 7.04 9.83 -1.51
CA VAL A 235 6.37 9.58 -2.80
C VAL A 235 5.43 8.40 -2.61
N GLU A 236 4.15 8.61 -2.88
CA GLU A 236 3.13 7.57 -2.78
C GLU A 236 3.49 6.34 -3.66
N PRO A 237 3.42 5.10 -3.14
CA PRO A 237 3.82 3.90 -3.86
C PRO A 237 3.09 3.72 -5.20
N SER A 238 1.81 4.12 -5.28
CA SER A 238 1.04 4.07 -6.54
C SER A 238 1.52 5.08 -7.58
N ALA A 239 2.12 6.19 -7.17
CA ALA A 239 2.73 7.15 -8.09
C ALA A 239 4.12 6.67 -8.53
N ALA A 240 4.90 6.10 -7.61
CA ALA A 240 6.29 5.68 -7.85
C ALA A 240 6.40 4.54 -8.88
N LEU A 241 5.54 3.51 -8.80
CA LEU A 241 5.55 2.39 -9.74
C LEU A 241 5.10 2.78 -11.17
N ASN A 242 4.37 3.89 -11.31
CA ASN A 242 3.92 4.40 -12.61
C ASN A 242 4.99 5.25 -13.34
N VAL A 243 6.01 5.73 -12.63
CA VAL A 243 7.07 6.55 -13.24
C VAL A 243 8.05 5.67 -14.04
N SER A 244 8.23 4.41 -13.64
CA SER A 244 9.06 3.43 -14.36
C SER A 244 8.44 2.91 -15.66
N SER A 245 7.20 3.26 -16.00
CA SER A 245 6.62 3.00 -17.32
C SER A 245 6.80 4.16 -18.32
N SER A 246 7.87 4.94 -18.17
CA SER A 246 8.29 5.98 -19.12
C SER A 246 8.77 5.34 -20.42
N GLY A 247 7.83 4.83 -21.19
CA GLY A 247 8.06 4.11 -22.43
C GLY A 247 6.82 3.91 -23.31
N SER A 248 5.63 4.39 -22.93
CA SER A 248 4.54 4.75 -23.86
C SER A 248 3.39 5.36 -23.06
N GLY A 249 3.32 6.68 -23.00
CA GLY A 249 2.22 7.36 -22.29
C GLY A 249 0.84 6.95 -22.84
N LEU A 250 -0.21 7.12 -22.03
CA LEU A 250 -1.62 6.87 -22.40
C LEU A 250 -2.02 7.47 -23.77
N ARG A 251 -1.33 8.53 -24.20
CA ARG A 251 -1.48 9.13 -25.53
C ARG A 251 -1.07 8.19 -26.67
N ALA A 252 0.01 7.43 -26.52
CA ALA A 252 0.44 6.42 -27.50
C ALA A 252 -0.56 5.25 -27.57
N ALA A 253 -1.07 4.78 -26.42
CA ALA A 253 -2.12 3.76 -26.36
C ALA A 253 -3.45 4.24 -27.00
N TYR A 254 -3.82 5.50 -26.78
CA TYR A 254 -5.00 6.13 -27.36
C TYR A 254 -4.86 6.31 -28.89
N GLU A 255 -3.71 6.76 -29.37
CA GLU A 255 -3.44 6.92 -30.80
C GLU A 255 -3.40 5.58 -31.55
N GLY A 256 -2.85 4.53 -30.94
CA GLY A 256 -2.90 3.16 -31.47
C GLY A 256 -4.33 2.64 -31.64
N SER A 257 -5.19 2.87 -30.63
CA SER A 257 -6.62 2.48 -30.68
C SER A 257 -7.40 3.27 -31.75
N ARG A 258 -7.07 4.55 -31.95
CA ARG A 258 -7.69 5.38 -32.99
C ARG A 258 -7.30 4.93 -34.39
N ARG A 259 -6.04 4.57 -34.62
CA ARG A 259 -5.56 4.04 -35.91
C ARG A 259 -6.19 2.68 -36.23
N ALA A 260 -6.36 1.81 -35.23
CA ALA A 260 -7.05 0.51 -35.39
C ALA A 260 -8.55 0.64 -35.73
N ARG A 261 -9.21 1.73 -35.31
CA ARG A 261 -10.63 2.00 -35.62
C ARG A 261 -10.86 2.55 -37.03
N ILE A 262 -9.87 3.24 -37.61
CA ILE A 262 -9.98 3.80 -38.97
C ILE A 262 -9.74 2.71 -40.02
N GLY A 263 -8.94 1.68 -39.72
CA GLY A 263 -8.67 0.57 -40.64
C GLY A 263 -9.78 -0.48 -40.82
N ARG A 264 -10.87 -0.43 -40.03
CA ARG A 264 -11.98 -1.41 -40.13
C ARG A 264 -13.18 -0.96 -40.98
N LYS A 265 -13.13 0.22 -41.61
CA LYS A 265 -14.24 0.78 -42.41
C LYS A 265 -14.01 0.84 -43.92
N ALA A 266 -13.05 0.08 -44.45
CA ALA A 266 -12.95 -0.14 -45.88
C ALA A 266 -12.61 -1.61 -46.12
N VAL A 267 -13.63 -2.40 -46.49
CA VAL A 267 -13.63 -3.51 -47.46
C VAL A 267 -14.90 -4.33 -47.20
N HIS A 268 -16.04 -3.87 -47.75
CA HIS A 268 -17.08 -4.79 -48.23
C HIS A 268 -18.06 -4.09 -49.19
N THR A 269 -17.80 -4.16 -50.50
CA THR A 269 -18.86 -4.28 -51.52
C THR A 269 -18.30 -4.98 -52.77
N ARG A 270 -18.96 -6.09 -53.12
CA ARG A 270 -18.72 -7.02 -54.23
C ARG A 270 -18.94 -6.37 -55.61
N LYS A 271 -18.30 -6.92 -56.67
CA LYS A 271 -19.02 -7.41 -57.86
C LYS A 271 -18.21 -8.37 -58.74
N ARG A 272 -18.92 -9.37 -59.25
CA ARG A 272 -18.52 -10.46 -60.15
C ARG A 272 -18.29 -9.99 -61.59
N GLY A 273 -17.39 -10.67 -62.32
CA GLY A 273 -17.33 -10.76 -63.78
C GLY A 273 -16.00 -11.41 -64.23
N LYS A 274 -15.92 -12.73 -64.41
CA LYS A 274 -16.11 -13.57 -65.63
C LYS A 274 -14.84 -13.69 -66.52
N LEU A 275 -14.41 -14.95 -66.69
CA LEU A 275 -13.62 -15.58 -67.79
C LEU A 275 -12.12 -15.25 -67.93
N LEU A 276 -11.22 -16.23 -67.67
CA LEU A 276 -10.65 -17.17 -68.67
C LEU A 276 -9.60 -18.09 -67.99
N LEU A 277 -9.76 -19.41 -68.16
CA LEU A 277 -8.70 -20.45 -68.09
C LEU A 277 -8.05 -20.54 -69.50
N PRO A 278 -6.84 -21.11 -69.73
CA PRO A 278 -6.21 -22.30 -69.11
C PRO A 278 -4.71 -22.08 -68.76
N GLY A 279 -3.90 -22.98 -68.20
CA GLY A 279 -3.93 -24.43 -68.08
C GLY A 279 -2.63 -24.96 -67.45
N LEU A 280 -2.56 -26.29 -67.40
CA LEU A 280 -1.49 -27.21 -67.02
C LEU A 280 -1.28 -27.53 -65.52
N ILE A 281 -1.41 -28.85 -65.29
CA ILE A 281 -1.27 -29.64 -64.07
C ILE A 281 0.14 -30.32 -64.09
N PRO A 282 0.52 -31.26 -63.19
CA PRO A 282 1.65 -31.10 -62.25
C PRO A 282 2.73 -32.19 -62.41
N ALA A 283 3.74 -32.21 -61.55
CA ALA A 283 4.55 -33.41 -61.22
C ALA A 283 5.10 -33.23 -59.80
N GLU A 284 4.62 -34.01 -58.82
CA GLU A 284 5.20 -35.27 -58.33
C GLU A 284 6.56 -35.09 -57.62
N ILE A 285 6.58 -35.27 -56.29
CA ILE A 285 7.14 -36.42 -55.55
C ILE A 285 8.68 -36.35 -55.48
N ILE A 286 9.25 -36.34 -54.27
CA ILE A 286 10.23 -37.34 -53.78
C ILE A 286 10.51 -37.10 -52.29
N GLU A 287 10.58 -38.24 -51.61
CA GLU A 287 10.82 -38.54 -50.21
C GLU A 287 12.18 -38.09 -49.63
N ALA A 288 12.25 -38.15 -48.29
CA ALA A 288 13.44 -38.07 -47.44
C ALA A 288 14.47 -39.20 -47.73
N PRO A 289 15.67 -39.22 -47.10
CA PRO A 289 15.77 -39.78 -45.75
C PRO A 289 16.88 -39.21 -44.83
N LEU A 290 16.73 -39.61 -43.56
CA LEU A 290 17.69 -39.72 -42.45
C LEU A 290 19.18 -39.91 -42.82
N VAL A 291 20.07 -39.28 -42.03
CA VAL A 291 21.37 -39.86 -41.64
C VAL A 291 21.70 -39.51 -40.18
N GLN A 292 21.95 -40.55 -39.37
CA GLN A 292 22.64 -40.53 -38.07
C GLN A 292 24.17 -40.74 -38.26
N ARG A 293 24.91 -40.49 -37.16
CA ARG A 293 26.33 -40.77 -36.83
C ARG A 293 27.20 -39.51 -36.90
N SER A 294 27.84 -39.09 -35.82
CA SER A 294 28.77 -39.85 -34.96
C SER A 294 28.57 -39.56 -33.47
#